data_AF-A0A8C6BH93-F1
#
_entry.id   AF-A0A8C6BH93-F1
#
_cell.length_a   1.000
_cell.length_b   1.000
_cell.length_c   1.000
_cell.angle_alpha   90.00
_cell.angle_beta   90.00
_cell.angle_gamma   90.00
#
_symmetry.space_group_name_H-M   'P 1'
#
loop_
_entity.id
_entity.type
_entity.pdbx_description
1 polymer ?
#
loop_
_entity_poly.entity_id
_entity_poly.type
_entity_poly.pdbx_seq_one_letter_code
_entity_poly.pdbx_strand_id
1 'polypeptide(L)'
;MISGNKEDRGLKAINVDLQSDAALQVDISDALSKTEKVKFTVHTQSSLPNFKQNEFSVVRQHKELIWLHDSFIESEDYAGYIIPPSTTKTRF
;
A
#
# COMPACT_ATOMS: atom_id res chain seq x y z
N MET A 1 49.56 -32.69 -1.61
CA MET A 1 49.21 -31.31 -1.96
C MET A 1 48.32 -31.35 -3.17
N ILE A 2 47.05 -30.92 -3.08
CA ILE A 2 46.41 -29.94 -3.97
C ILE A 2 45.29 -29.31 -3.14
N SER A 3 45.41 -28.00 -2.97
CA SER A 3 44.46 -27.11 -2.30
C SER A 3 43.22 -26.93 -3.18
N GLY A 4 42.05 -26.94 -2.58
CA GLY A 4 40.78 -26.65 -3.24
C GLY A 4 39.87 -25.85 -2.32
N ASN A 5 40.29 -24.62 -1.99
CA ASN A 5 39.46 -23.64 -1.32
C ASN A 5 38.29 -23.28 -2.23
N LYS A 6 37.11 -23.84 -1.96
CA LYS A 6 35.88 -23.48 -2.67
C LYS A 6 35.41 -22.15 -2.08
N GLU A 7 35.90 -21.07 -2.67
CA GLU A 7 35.45 -19.71 -2.39
C GLU A 7 33.95 -19.63 -2.74
N ASP A 8 33.12 -19.68 -1.71
CA ASP A 8 31.69 -19.35 -1.74
C ASP A 8 31.57 -17.85 -2.06
N ARG A 9 31.73 -17.53 -3.34
CA ARG A 9 31.56 -16.19 -3.87
C ARG A 9 30.09 -15.84 -3.78
N GLY A 10 29.79 -15.05 -2.75
CA GLY A 10 28.47 -14.67 -2.33
C GLY A 10 27.57 -14.20 -3.47
N LEU A 11 26.37 -14.77 -3.49
CA LEU A 11 25.19 -14.07 -3.95
C LEU A 11 24.62 -13.34 -2.74
N LYS A 12 25.17 -12.16 -2.41
CA LYS A 12 24.42 -11.23 -1.58
C LYS A 12 23.13 -10.96 -2.33
N ALA A 13 21.99 -11.36 -1.76
CA ALA A 13 20.69 -10.99 -2.29
C ALA A 13 20.67 -9.45 -2.35
N ILE A 14 20.76 -8.91 -3.56
CA ILE A 14 20.56 -7.49 -3.79
C ILE A 14 19.07 -7.24 -3.54
N ASN A 15 18.74 -6.72 -2.37
CA ASN A 15 17.41 -6.22 -2.12
C ASN A 15 17.28 -4.91 -2.90
N VAL A 16 16.88 -5.02 -4.17
CA VAL A 16 16.58 -3.86 -5.01
C VAL A 16 15.23 -3.35 -4.57
N ASP A 17 15.23 -2.26 -3.80
CA ASP A 17 14.01 -1.55 -3.46
C ASP A 17 13.55 -0.74 -4.68
N LEU A 18 12.64 -1.32 -5.46
CA LEU A 18 12.03 -0.68 -6.65
C LEU A 18 10.95 0.35 -6.24
N GLN A 19 10.70 0.56 -4.94
CA GLN A 19 9.59 1.40 -4.48
C GLN A 19 9.76 2.88 -4.84
N SER A 20 10.99 3.39 -5.00
CA SER A 20 11.24 4.81 -5.30
C SER A 20 10.73 5.27 -6.67
N ASP A 21 10.51 4.35 -7.62
CA ASP A 21 10.07 4.65 -9.00
C ASP A 21 8.57 4.36 -9.24
N ALA A 22 7.79 4.14 -8.18
CA ALA A 22 6.36 3.86 -8.33
C ALA A 22 5.58 5.10 -8.80
N ALA A 23 4.79 4.94 -9.88
CA ALA A 23 3.94 6.02 -10.42
C ALA A 23 2.85 6.50 -9.45
N LEU A 24 2.50 5.68 -8.46
CA LEU A 24 1.57 6.00 -7.38
C LEU A 24 2.10 5.40 -6.07
N GLN A 25 2.28 6.24 -5.08
CA GLN A 25 2.67 5.90 -3.72
C GLN A 25 1.60 6.44 -2.76
N VAL A 26 1.17 5.60 -1.83
CA VAL A 26 0.15 5.95 -0.83
C VAL A 26 0.61 5.40 0.51
N ASP A 27 0.67 6.28 1.52
CA ASP A 27 1.02 5.92 2.89
C ASP A 27 0.09 6.58 3.90
N ILE A 28 0.13 6.08 5.14
CA ILE A 28 -0.60 6.66 6.27
C ILE A 28 0.41 7.44 7.11
N SER A 29 0.44 8.75 6.94
CA SER A 29 1.41 9.62 7.61
C SER A 29 1.04 9.92 9.06
N ASP A 30 -0.25 9.82 9.41
CA ASP A 30 -0.75 9.96 10.78
C ASP A 30 -2.06 9.18 11.01
N ALA A 31 -2.32 8.81 12.27
CA ALA A 31 -3.56 8.20 12.69
C ALA A 31 -3.99 8.73 14.08
N LEU A 32 -5.19 9.30 14.14
CA LEU A 32 -5.80 9.81 15.36
C LEU A 32 -7.03 9.00 15.75
N SER A 33 -6.96 8.31 16.89
CA SER A 33 -8.10 7.61 17.50
C SER A 33 -8.75 8.44 18.60
N LYS A 34 -10.07 8.67 18.51
CA LYS A 34 -10.87 9.25 19.61
C LYS A 34 -12.13 8.43 19.86
N THR A 35 -12.30 7.98 21.11
CA THR A 35 -13.43 7.20 21.61
C THR A 35 -13.63 5.88 20.83
N GLU A 36 -14.19 5.96 19.61
CA GLU A 36 -14.47 4.82 18.71
C GLU A 36 -14.26 5.16 17.22
N LYS A 37 -13.77 6.38 16.91
CA LYS A 37 -13.52 6.82 15.54
C LYS A 37 -12.03 6.97 15.34
N VAL A 38 -11.53 6.30 14.32
CA VAL A 38 -10.16 6.47 13.82
C VAL A 38 -10.19 7.35 12.58
N LYS A 39 -9.34 8.38 12.58
CA LYS A 39 -9.05 9.23 11.43
C LYS A 39 -7.61 8.95 10.99
N PHE A 40 -7.44 8.69 9.71
CA PHE A 40 -6.16 8.48 9.06
C PHE A 40 -5.85 9.69 8.20
N THR A 41 -4.63 10.20 8.28
CA THR A 41 -4.10 11.10 7.26
C THR A 41 -3.46 10.25 6.19
N VAL A 42 -4.12 10.17 5.03
CA VAL A 42 -3.64 9.45 3.86
C VAL A 42 -2.81 10.42 3.02
N HIS A 43 -1.52 10.15 2.92
CA HIS A 43 -0.61 10.88 2.06
C HIS A 43 -0.47 10.14 0.73
N THR A 44 -0.41 10.90 -0.36
CA THR A 44 -0.33 10.35 -1.71
C THR A 44 0.66 11.15 -2.54
N GLN A 45 1.61 10.46 -3.15
CA GLN A 45 2.52 10.96 -4.17
C GLN A 45 2.25 10.22 -5.48
N SER A 46 2.10 10.94 -6.59
CA SER A 46 1.73 10.35 -7.87
C SER A 46 2.30 11.15 -9.04
N SER A 47 2.76 10.44 -10.06
CA SER A 47 3.10 11.01 -11.38
C SER A 47 2.00 10.80 -12.41
N LEU A 48 0.85 10.23 -12.02
CA LEU A 48 -0.26 9.94 -12.94
C LEU A 48 -1.03 11.22 -13.31
N PRO A 49 -1.44 11.39 -14.58
CA PRO A 49 -2.02 12.63 -15.09
C PRO A 49 -3.44 12.93 -14.60
N ASN A 50 -4.11 11.96 -13.97
CA ASN A 50 -5.48 12.08 -13.47
C ASN A 50 -5.57 12.72 -12.08
N PHE A 51 -4.44 12.96 -11.41
CA PHE A 51 -4.41 13.74 -10.17
C PHE A 51 -4.20 15.23 -10.45
N LYS A 52 -4.85 16.08 -9.65
CA LYS A 52 -4.70 17.54 -9.77
C LYS A 52 -3.34 18.05 -9.27
N GLN A 53 -2.73 17.31 -8.36
CA GLN A 53 -1.47 17.63 -7.71
C GLN A 53 -0.66 16.34 -7.58
N ASN A 54 0.66 16.46 -7.72
CA ASN A 54 1.57 15.31 -7.63
C ASN A 54 1.73 14.81 -6.18
N GLU A 55 1.42 15.64 -5.19
CA GLU A 55 1.53 15.31 -3.77
C GLU A 55 0.42 16.01 -2.98
N PHE A 56 -0.31 15.27 -2.15
CA PHE A 56 -1.35 15.82 -1.29
C PHE A 56 -1.65 14.89 -0.11
N SER A 57 -2.38 15.40 0.88
CA SER A 57 -2.87 14.62 2.03
C SER A 57 -4.35 14.87 2.29
N VAL A 58 -5.07 13.83 2.68
CA VAL A 58 -6.49 13.89 3.05
C VAL A 58 -6.76 13.14 4.34
N VAL A 59 -7.72 13.61 5.14
CA VAL A 59 -8.15 12.91 6.35
C VAL A 59 -9.35 12.03 6.03
N ARG A 60 -9.25 10.73 6.34
CA ARG A 60 -10.30 9.72 6.11
C ARG A 60 -10.62 8.95 7.36
N GLN A 61 -11.89 8.59 7.52
CA GLN A 61 -12.35 7.74 8.61
C GLN A 61 -12.33 6.27 8.20
N HIS A 62 -12.23 5.39 9.19
CA HIS A 62 -12.32 3.95 8.98
C HIS A 62 -13.57 3.54 8.17
N LYS A 63 -14.73 4.15 8.43
CA LYS A 63 -15.97 3.89 7.69
C LYS A 63 -15.90 4.27 6.20
N GLU A 64 -15.11 5.29 5.84
CA GLU A 64 -14.93 5.67 4.43
C GLU A 64 -14.09 4.63 3.68
N LEU A 65 -13.13 3.99 4.35
CA LEU A 65 -12.33 2.92 3.76
C LEU A 65 -13.16 1.64 3.55
N ILE A 66 -14.07 1.33 4.47
CA ILE A 66 -15.04 0.23 4.30
C ILE A 66 -15.93 0.50 3.09
N TRP A 67 -16.54 1.69 3.04
CA TRP A 67 -17.40 2.10 1.93
C TRP A 67 -16.69 2.03 0.57
N LEU A 68 -15.42 2.45 0.51
CA LEU A 68 -14.62 2.36 -0.71
C LEU A 68 -14.45 0.90 -1.17
N HIS A 69 -14.10 0.00 -0.25
CA HIS A 69 -13.98 -1.43 -0.55
C HIS A 69 -15.30 -2.01 -1.06
N ASP A 70 -16.40 -1.72 -0.36
CA ASP A 70 -17.73 -2.25 -0.71
C ASP A 70 -18.17 -1.73 -2.09
N SER A 71 -17.87 -0.47 -2.42
CA SER A 71 -18.14 0.10 -3.75
C SER A 71 -17.41 -0.63 -4.88
N PHE A 72 -16.20 -1.15 -4.66
CA PHE A 72 -15.50 -1.96 -5.65
C PHE A 72 -16.09 -3.37 -5.77
N ILE A 73 -16.51 -3.97 -4.66
CA ILE A 73 -17.12 -5.31 -4.64
C ILE A 73 -18.48 -5.32 -5.35
N GLU A 74 -19.27 -4.27 -5.15
CA GLU A 74 -20.62 -4.15 -5.71
C GLU A 74 -20.64 -3.77 -7.20
N SER A 75 -19.51 -3.29 -7.74
CA SER A 75 -19.43 -2.84 -9.13
C SER A 75 -19.12 -4.00 -10.08
N GLU A 76 -20.05 -4.25 -11.02
CA GLU A 76 -19.92 -5.31 -12.05
C GLU A 76 -18.72 -5.12 -12.97
N ASP A 77 -18.26 -3.88 -13.17
CA ASP A 77 -17.08 -3.56 -13.99
C ASP A 77 -15.79 -4.19 -13.41
N TYR A 78 -15.79 -4.49 -12.12
CA TYR A 78 -14.68 -5.15 -11.43
C TYR A 78 -14.92 -6.65 -11.22
N ALA A 79 -15.96 -7.23 -11.82
CA ALA A 79 -16.21 -8.68 -11.77
C ALA A 79 -15.01 -9.47 -12.35
N GLY A 80 -14.57 -10.49 -11.63
CA GLY A 80 -13.43 -11.32 -12.01
C GLY A 80 -12.06 -10.76 -11.60
N TYR A 81 -11.98 -9.52 -11.10
CA TYR A 81 -10.76 -9.01 -10.48
C TYR A 81 -10.66 -9.45 -9.01
N ILE A 82 -9.42 -9.61 -8.54
CA ILE A 82 -9.15 -9.87 -7.12
C ILE A 82 -9.09 -8.53 -6.40
N ILE A 83 -10.16 -8.20 -5.68
CA ILE A 83 -10.21 -7.03 -4.81
C ILE A 83 -9.54 -7.39 -3.47
N PRO A 84 -8.58 -6.57 -2.97
CA PRO A 84 -7.93 -6.82 -1.69
C PRO A 84 -8.94 -6.92 -0.54
N PRO A 85 -8.68 -7.77 0.48
CA PRO A 85 -9.59 -7.92 1.60
C PRO A 85 -9.72 -6.60 2.37
N SER A 86 -10.95 -6.26 2.77
CA SER A 86 -11.21 -5.12 3.66
C SER A 86 -10.37 -5.17 4.94
N THR A 87 -9.88 -4.01 5.36
CA THR A 87 -9.04 -3.80 6.55
C THR A 87 -9.74 -4.18 7.88
N THR A 88 -11.06 -4.37 7.87
CA THR A 88 -11.88 -4.72 9.04
C THR A 88 -11.84 -6.19 9.46
N LYS A 89 -11.31 -7.09 8.64
CA LYS A 89 -11.41 -8.55 8.89
C LYS A 89 -10.36 -9.12 9.85
N THR A 90 -9.72 -8.31 10.70
CA THR A 90 -8.95 -8.84 11.83
C THR A 90 -9.88 -9.03 13.02
N ARG A 91 -10.44 -10.24 13.15
CA ARG A 91 -11.13 -10.71 14.36
C ARG A 91 -10.15 -10.64 15.53
N PHE A 92 -10.56 -10.02 16.64
CA PHE A 92 -10.04 -10.38 17.96
C PHE A 92 -10.44 -11.83 18.28
#